data_AF-A0A017T7K8-F1
#
_entry.id   AF-A0A017T7K8-F1
#
_cell.length_a   1.000
_cell.length_b   1.000
_cell.length_c   1.000
_cell.angle_alpha   90.00
_cell.angle_beta   90.00
_cell.angle_gamma   90.00
#
_symmetry.space_group_name_H-M   'P 1'
#
loop_
_entity.id
_entity.type
_entity.pdbx_description
1 polymer ?
#
loop_
_entity_poly.entity_id
_entity_poly.type
_entity_poly.pdbx_seq_one_letter_code
_entity_poly.pdbx_strand_id
1 'polypeptide(L)'
;MCIFVDGSPGTTKVFSAMVVRHKFDPGMICHFSGKVTITSPEGKVLWKESKSLKKCVPGRAYFNWKVDDSFPSGSKVCAQFNEDGSQQGGKPCITLKKK
;
A
#
# COMPACT_ATOMS: atom_id res chain seq x y z
N MET A 1 -7.54 7.68 -0.48
CA MET A 1 -6.34 6.89 -0.11
C MET A 1 -5.44 6.84 -1.32
N CYS A 2 -4.13 6.99 -1.14
CA CYS A 2 -3.18 6.97 -2.26
C CYS A 2 -2.12 5.90 -2.02
N ILE A 3 -1.64 5.29 -3.11
CA ILE A 3 -0.43 4.46 -3.10
C ILE A 3 0.69 5.22 -3.76
N PHE A 4 1.86 5.10 -3.15
CA PHE A 4 3.11 5.50 -3.76
C PHE A 4 3.97 4.25 -3.84
N VAL A 5 4.44 3.95 -5.05
CA VAL A 5 5.44 2.91 -5.27
C VAL A 5 6.68 3.62 -5.74
N ASP A 6 7.71 3.60 -4.90
CA ASP A 6 9.01 4.14 -5.28
C ASP A 6 9.72 3.09 -6.13
N GLY A 7 9.88 3.44 -7.40
CA GLY A 7 10.51 2.67 -8.46
C GLY A 7 10.99 3.68 -9.50
N SER A 8 12.17 3.46 -10.08
CA SER A 8 12.66 4.37 -11.12
C SER A 8 11.63 4.43 -12.27
N PRO A 9 11.51 5.56 -12.99
CA PRO A 9 10.48 5.71 -14.03
C PRO A 9 10.53 4.57 -15.05
N GLY A 10 9.45 3.80 -15.17
CA GLY A 10 9.33 2.68 -16.14
C GLY A 10 9.98 1.36 -15.69
N THR A 11 10.19 1.16 -14.39
CA THR A 11 10.82 -0.07 -13.88
C THR A 11 9.80 -1.07 -13.35
N THR A 12 10.18 -2.35 -13.41
CA THR A 12 9.50 -3.43 -12.71
C THR A 12 10.10 -3.70 -11.33
N LYS A 13 11.07 -2.87 -10.92
CA LYS A 13 11.69 -2.89 -9.60
C LYS A 13 10.87 -2.04 -8.64
N VAL A 14 10.57 -2.60 -7.48
CA VAL A 14 9.82 -1.94 -6.41
C VAL A 14 10.74 -1.80 -5.21
N PHE A 15 11.19 -0.58 -4.91
CA PHE A 15 12.02 -0.32 -3.73
C PHE A 15 11.16 -0.22 -2.47
N SER A 16 10.07 0.54 -2.56
CA SER A 16 9.12 0.68 -1.47
C SER A 16 7.69 0.82 -1.97
N ALA A 17 6.75 0.46 -1.11
CA ALA A 17 5.34 0.70 -1.31
C ALA A 17 4.77 1.39 -0.08
N MET A 18 4.02 2.47 -0.29
CA MET A 18 3.42 3.27 0.77
C MET A 18 1.92 3.41 0.52
N VAL A 19 1.14 3.36 1.60
CA VAL A 19 -0.28 3.71 1.59
C VAL A 19 -0.53 4.87 2.54
N VAL A 20 -1.31 5.85 2.09
CA VAL A 20 -1.65 7.04 2.87
C VAL A 20 -3.16 7.16 3.02
N ARG A 21 -3.62 7.20 4.29
CA ARG A 21 -4.98 7.55 4.67
C ARG A 21 -4.99 8.99 5.17
N HIS A 22 -5.86 9.80 4.58
CA HIS A 22 -6.07 11.19 4.97
C HIS A 22 -7.57 11.42 5.21
N LYS A 23 -7.94 12.09 6.30
CA LYS A 23 -9.29 12.60 6.59
C LYS A 23 -9.25 14.12 6.41
N PHE A 24 -10.23 14.68 5.70
CA PHE A 24 -10.32 16.12 5.37
C PHE A 24 -10.78 16.97 6.57
N ASP A 25 -11.54 16.39 7.48
CA ASP A 25 -12.02 16.99 8.75
C ASP A 25 -11.15 16.56 9.94
N PRO A 26 -11.28 17.13 11.17
CA PRO A 26 -10.48 16.75 12.35
C PRO A 26 -10.69 15.31 12.86
N GLY A 27 -11.25 14.43 12.02
CA GLY A 27 -11.44 13.01 12.30
C GLY A 27 -10.13 12.32 12.65
N MET A 28 -10.17 11.59 13.76
CA MET A 28 -9.09 10.71 14.18
C MET A 28 -9.09 9.43 13.35
N ILE A 29 -7.90 8.90 13.05
CA ILE A 29 -7.70 7.60 12.44
C ILE A 29 -7.26 6.63 13.54
N CYS A 30 -8.10 5.66 13.89
CA CYS A 30 -7.91 4.78 15.05
C CYS A 30 -7.70 3.31 14.66
N HIS A 31 -7.01 2.56 15.53
CA HIS A 31 -6.84 1.10 15.45
C HIS A 31 -6.52 0.60 14.03
N PHE A 32 -5.50 1.19 13.43
CA PHE A 32 -5.27 1.06 12.00
C PHE A 32 -4.13 0.09 11.65
N SER A 33 -4.28 -0.59 10.52
CA SER A 33 -3.25 -1.45 9.92
C SER A 33 -3.17 -1.20 8.42
N GLY A 34 -2.08 -1.66 7.82
CA GLY A 34 -1.87 -1.58 6.38
C GLY A 34 -1.42 -2.92 5.83
N LYS A 35 -1.74 -3.17 4.57
CA LYS A 35 -1.27 -4.34 3.83
C LYS A 35 -0.87 -3.92 2.42
N VAL A 36 0.24 -4.44 1.92
CA VAL A 36 0.62 -4.38 0.51
C VAL A 36 0.60 -5.80 -0.07
N THR A 37 0.07 -5.92 -1.27
CA THR A 37 -0.02 -7.16 -2.04
C THR A 37 0.52 -6.89 -3.44
N ILE A 38 1.45 -7.72 -3.89
CA ILE A 38 2.02 -7.69 -5.23
C ILE A 38 1.62 -9.00 -5.91
N THR A 39 0.90 -8.91 -7.02
CA THR A 39 0.41 -10.06 -7.78
C THR A 39 1.05 -10.06 -9.16
N SER A 40 1.80 -11.11 -9.48
CA SER A 40 2.37 -11.30 -10.82
C SER A 40 1.28 -11.66 -11.84
N PRO A 41 1.53 -11.49 -13.15
CA PRO A 41 0.62 -11.96 -14.19
C PRO A 41 0.34 -13.46 -14.13
N GLU A 42 1.30 -14.26 -13.65
CA GLU A 42 1.13 -15.71 -13.45
C GLU A 42 0.35 -16.06 -12.18
N GLY A 43 -0.12 -15.06 -11.42
CA GLY A 43 -0.89 -15.25 -10.19
C GLY A 43 -0.06 -15.47 -8.93
N LYS A 44 1.28 -15.34 -8.99
CA LYS A 44 2.12 -15.40 -7.77
C LYS A 44 1.86 -14.18 -6.91
N VAL A 45 1.67 -14.39 -5.61
CA VAL A 45 1.33 -13.31 -4.66
C VAL A 45 2.42 -13.17 -3.60
N LEU A 46 3.01 -11.99 -3.52
CA LEU A 46 3.80 -11.54 -2.37
C LEU A 46 2.99 -10.54 -1.58
N TRP A 47 2.96 -10.66 -0.26
CA TRP A 47 2.28 -9.68 0.58
C TRP A 47 3.06 -9.36 1.85
N LYS A 48 2.91 -8.14 2.34
CA LYS A 48 3.43 -7.68 3.64
C LYS A 48 2.32 -6.93 4.37
N GLU A 49 2.21 -7.17 5.66
CA GLU A 49 1.22 -6.52 6.52
C GLU A 49 1.91 -5.83 7.69
N SER A 50 1.45 -4.64 8.07
CA SER A 50 1.95 -3.96 9.26
C SER A 50 1.35 -4.59 10.52
N LYS A 51 2.02 -4.40 11.66
CA LYS A 51 1.33 -4.58 12.94
C LYS A 51 0.12 -3.65 13.01
N SER A 52 -0.96 -4.11 13.63
CA SER A 52 -2.10 -3.24 13.96
C SER A 52 -1.69 -2.27 15.06
N LEU A 53 -1.87 -0.98 14.80
CA LEU A 53 -1.51 0.09 15.72
C LEU A 53 -2.73 0.48 16.54
N LYS A 54 -2.72 0.12 17.83
CA LYS A 54 -3.80 0.43 18.78
C LYS A 54 -3.73 1.88 19.29
N LYS A 55 -3.68 2.85 18.39
CA LYS A 55 -3.64 4.28 18.71
C LYS A 55 -4.52 5.07 17.74
N CYS A 56 -4.80 6.31 18.11
CA CYS A 56 -5.50 7.27 17.25
C CYS A 56 -4.54 8.39 16.82
N VAL A 57 -4.57 8.77 15.55
CA VAL A 57 -3.79 9.90 15.02
C VAL A 57 -4.69 10.88 14.25
N PRO A 58 -4.50 12.20 14.39
CA PRO A 58 -5.35 13.18 13.70
C PRO A 58 -4.98 13.30 12.22
N GLY A 59 -5.98 13.33 11.34
CA GLY A 59 -5.88 13.80 9.95
C GLY A 59 -5.12 12.91 8.97
N ARG A 60 -3.96 12.33 9.32
CA ARG A 60 -3.13 11.55 8.39
C ARG A 60 -2.43 10.38 9.07
N ALA A 61 -2.52 9.22 8.43
CA ALA A 61 -1.79 8.01 8.79
C ALA A 61 -1.19 7.39 7.51
N TYR A 62 -0.04 6.74 7.65
CA TYR A 62 0.59 6.05 6.53
C TYR A 62 1.37 4.83 6.99
N PHE A 63 1.55 3.89 6.08
CA PHE A 63 2.48 2.78 6.21
C PHE A 63 3.40 2.76 5.01
N ASN A 64 4.68 2.50 5.25
CA ASN A 64 5.69 2.34 4.22
C ASN A 64 6.40 0.99 4.41
N TRP A 65 6.42 0.16 3.37
CA TRP A 65 7.11 -1.11 3.34
C TRP A 65 8.31 -1.03 2.42
N LYS A 66 9.49 -1.39 2.93
CA LYS A 66 10.63 -1.71 2.09
C LYS A 66 10.38 -3.03 1.39
N VAL A 67 10.36 -3.01 0.06
CA VAL A 67 10.17 -4.19 -0.79
C VAL A 67 11.52 -4.64 -1.33
N ASP A 68 12.21 -3.74 -2.03
CA ASP A 68 13.53 -3.92 -2.66
C ASP A 68 13.64 -5.21 -3.49
N ASP A 69 12.70 -5.38 -4.42
CA ASP A 69 12.58 -6.59 -5.24
C ASP A 69 12.13 -6.26 -6.67
N SER A 70 12.35 -7.17 -7.61
CA SER A 70 11.98 -7.03 -9.02
C SER A 70 10.86 -7.99 -9.39
N PHE A 71 9.85 -7.46 -10.06
CA PHE A 71 8.67 -8.21 -10.48
C PHE A 71 8.58 -8.25 -12.01
N PRO A 72 7.79 -9.16 -12.60
CA PRO A 72 7.52 -9.13 -14.03
C PRO A 72 6.63 -7.94 -14.42
N SER A 73 6.72 -7.52 -15.69
CA SER A 73 5.79 -6.53 -16.25
C SER A 73 4.35 -7.03 -16.17
N GLY A 74 3.39 -6.13 -15.92
CA GLY A 74 2.00 -6.49 -15.70
C GLY A 74 1.67 -6.88 -14.26
N SER A 75 2.67 -7.00 -13.39
CA SER A 75 2.45 -7.18 -11.95
C SER A 75 1.64 -6.04 -11.37
N LYS A 76 0.68 -6.35 -10.49
CA LYS A 76 -0.15 -5.37 -9.80
C LYS A 76 0.31 -5.20 -8.37
N VAL A 77 0.64 -3.97 -7.98
CA VAL A 77 0.94 -3.60 -6.60
C VAL A 77 -0.28 -2.91 -6.02
N CYS A 78 -0.96 -3.58 -5.11
CA CYS A 78 -2.11 -3.07 -4.39
C CYS A 78 -1.76 -2.83 -2.93
N ALA A 79 -2.38 -1.83 -2.32
CA ALA A 79 -2.27 -1.59 -0.90
C ALA A 79 -3.64 -1.30 -0.32
N GLN A 80 -3.76 -1.63 0.96
CA GLN A 80 -4.97 -1.58 1.74
C GLN A 80 -4.65 -0.88 3.05
N PHE A 81 -5.58 -0.04 3.49
CA PHE A 81 -5.56 0.56 4.82
C PHE A 81 -6.81 0.09 5.55
N ASN A 82 -6.65 -0.42 6.76
CA ASN A 82 -7.74 -0.80 7.65
C ASN A 82 -7.76 0.17 8.82
N GLU A 83 -8.95 0.51 9.27
CA GLU A 83 -9.21 1.38 10.42
C GLU A 83 -10.40 0.77 11.16
N ASP A 84 -10.26 0.59 12.48
CA ASP A 84 -11.26 -0.09 13.32
C ASP A 84 -11.72 -1.45 12.74
N GLY A 85 -10.77 -2.22 12.22
CA GLY A 85 -11.03 -3.54 11.62
C GLY A 85 -11.70 -3.51 10.24
N SER A 86 -12.04 -2.33 9.72
CA SER A 86 -12.71 -2.15 8.43
C SER A 86 -11.75 -1.60 7.38
N GLN A 87 -11.81 -2.17 6.16
CA GLN A 87 -11.07 -1.65 5.04
C GLN A 87 -11.56 -0.24 4.66
N GLN A 88 -10.65 0.72 4.62
CA GLN A 88 -10.93 2.12 4.32
C GLN A 88 -10.69 2.43 2.84
N GLY A 89 -11.74 2.78 2.09
CA GLY A 89 -11.65 3.09 0.67
C GLY A 89 -11.21 1.89 -0.19
N GLY A 90 -11.40 1.97 -1.52
CA GLY A 90 -11.04 0.90 -2.46
C GLY A 90 -9.59 0.43 -2.29
N LYS A 91 -9.19 -0.72 -2.84
CA LYS A 91 -7.77 -1.15 -2.84
C LYS A 91 -7.05 -0.40 -3.96
N PRO A 92 -6.37 0.74 -3.72
CA PRO A 92 -5.57 1.37 -4.74
C PRO A 92 -4.58 0.33 -5.26
N CYS A 93 -4.39 0.35 -6.57
CA CYS A 93 -3.49 -0.56 -7.23
C CYS A 93 -2.77 0.20 -8.34
N ILE A 94 -1.51 -0.13 -8.56
CA ILE A 94 -0.79 0.26 -9.76
C ILE A 94 -0.36 -0.99 -10.52
N THR A 95 -0.26 -0.90 -11.83
CA THR A 95 0.30 -1.96 -12.66
C THR A 95 1.73 -1.58 -13.05
N LEU A 96 2.69 -2.43 -12.72
CA LEU A 96 4.08 -2.28 -13.15
C LEU A 96 4.16 -2.49 -14.66
N LYS A 97 4.88 -1.62 -15.35
CA LYS A 97 5.09 -1.72 -16.79
C LYS A 97 6.58 -1.64 -17.06
N LYS A 98 7.08 -2.57 -17.88
CA LYS A 98 8.39 -2.45 -18.51
C LYS A 98 8.33 -1.28 -19.50
N LYS A 99 9.34 -0.41 -19.47
CA LYS A 99 9.52 0.60 -20.52
C LYS A 99 9.97 -0.06 -21.83
#